data_AF-A0A7D8YSH7-F1
#
_entry.id   AF-A0A7D8YSH7-F1
#
_cell.length_a   1.000
_cell.length_b   1.000
_cell.length_c   1.000
_cell.angle_alpha   90.00
_cell.angle_beta   90.00
_cell.angle_gamma   90.00
#
_symmetry.space_group_name_H-M   'P 1'
#
loop_
_entity.id
_entity.type
_entity.pdbx_description
1 polymer ?
#
loop_
_entity_poly.entity_id
_entity_poly.type
_entity_poly.pdbx_seq_one_letter_code
_entity_poly.pdbx_strand_id
1 'polypeptide(L)'
;MHLMKAEEDIGVDQIKESQSEEPWDYVNSLIHFRKDDSQFWWDRTGSMFAKLLQGAGYSAAEQYRELFFYAMFVAPELGPAPDSNGNVQRWESPTTPDCTPIDFSWEFGSGNNAVVRYSFEPIGPHAGTVLDPLNQYASDNWILRLQKQNMVPGLDLTWYNYFTHFILPQEERKRTTGDFIEQTTPKGGVIVALDIEKTGSMMKTYLYPGLKAEELGVSNLEVIKQAIRGLPSDQYKSLNVEPLLHYLDMATAKYGFETLILGIDCLAPQDARIKIYVRGPHTSLEYLMDALTLGGQLDLSGNEEALTDLKDFWQTFLADAPDILPDALGRANPGFYYTVGYGKPVSAKVYLSPQYFCKNEKDVLDRLRRYFSTRTSSSVVTDDYEKAVENIYGTERLKNHCGSHYYVGCALHKGRLRVVTYLNPQIFDREKELIKDKLIPSAAHSGGSSSYYDTFLASIGAIGRRILG
;
A
#
# COMPACT_ATOMS: atom_id res chain seq x y z
N MET A 1 59.84 -38.83 39.91
CA MET A 1 60.44 -37.64 40.53
C MET A 1 60.07 -36.44 39.68
N HIS A 2 58.95 -35.79 40.02
CA HIS A 2 58.81 -34.34 40.16
C HIS A 2 59.21 -33.49 38.95
N LEU A 3 58.22 -32.98 38.23
CA LEU A 3 58.23 -31.61 37.72
C LEU A 3 56.81 -31.04 37.88
N MET A 4 56.71 -30.07 38.78
CA MET A 4 55.52 -29.32 39.16
C MET A 4 55.27 -28.16 38.19
N LYS A 5 53.97 -27.95 37.91
CA LYS A 5 53.21 -26.70 37.83
C LYS A 5 53.89 -25.42 37.30
N ALA A 6 53.33 -24.94 36.20
CA ALA A 6 52.86 -23.55 36.09
C ALA A 6 51.51 -23.58 35.36
N GLU A 7 50.42 -23.44 36.11
CA GLU A 7 49.09 -23.10 35.62
C GLU A 7 49.03 -21.58 35.54
N GLU A 8 48.96 -21.01 34.35
CA GLU A 8 48.47 -19.64 34.16
C GLU A 8 46.97 -19.73 33.85
N ASP A 9 46.17 -19.39 34.86
CA ASP A 9 44.75 -19.05 34.74
C ASP A 9 44.62 -17.82 33.83
N ILE A 10 44.31 -18.04 32.55
CA ILE A 10 43.74 -16.99 31.70
C ILE A 10 42.24 -17.01 31.98
N GLY A 11 41.82 -16.06 32.81
CA GLY A 11 40.43 -15.85 33.19
C GLY A 11 39.51 -15.81 31.98
N VAL A 12 38.61 -16.77 31.93
CA VAL A 12 37.39 -16.73 31.12
C VAL A 12 36.46 -15.74 31.82
N ASP A 13 36.68 -14.44 31.60
CA ASP A 13 35.75 -13.41 32.01
C ASP A 13 35.55 -12.39 30.88
N GLN A 14 34.31 -12.38 30.39
CA GLN A 14 33.67 -11.33 29.60
C GLN A 14 34.25 -11.05 28.21
N ILE A 15 34.05 -11.98 27.29
CA ILE A 15 33.55 -11.55 25.98
C ILE A 15 32.14 -11.01 26.26
N LYS A 16 32.02 -9.70 26.48
CA LYS A 16 30.74 -9.03 26.24
C LYS A 16 30.31 -9.47 24.85
N GLU A 17 29.18 -10.16 24.75
CA GLU A 17 28.43 -10.21 23.51
C GLU A 17 28.37 -8.76 23.02
N SER A 18 29.14 -8.44 21.96
CA SER A 18 28.89 -7.21 21.24
C SER A 18 27.45 -7.36 20.79
N GLN A 19 26.54 -6.58 21.38
CA GLN A 19 25.19 -6.44 20.86
C GLN A 19 25.37 -6.25 19.37
N SER A 20 24.98 -7.23 18.55
CA SER A 20 25.09 -7.06 17.12
C SER A 20 24.15 -5.91 16.82
N GLU A 21 24.69 -4.75 16.41
CA GLU A 21 23.86 -3.62 16.04
C GLU A 21 22.81 -4.13 15.06
N GLU A 22 21.53 -3.86 15.36
CA GLU A 22 20.45 -4.26 14.48
C GLU A 22 20.73 -3.67 13.09
N PRO A 23 20.45 -4.37 11.98
CA PRO A 23 20.82 -3.92 10.64
C PRO A 23 20.40 -2.47 10.33
N TRP A 24 19.26 -2.03 10.87
CA TRP A 24 18.82 -0.64 10.80
C TRP A 24 19.80 0.34 11.45
N ASP A 25 20.22 0.08 12.69
CA ASP A 25 21.08 1.00 13.45
C ASP A 25 22.41 1.20 12.73
N TYR A 26 22.99 0.10 12.24
CA TYR A 26 24.23 0.15 11.46
C TYR A 26 24.05 0.94 10.15
N VAL A 27 23.04 0.60 9.32
CA VAL A 27 22.82 1.31 8.04
C VAL A 27 22.51 2.78 8.28
N ASN A 28 21.66 3.09 9.26
CA ASN A 28 21.27 4.46 9.58
C ASN A 28 22.46 5.29 10.10
N SER A 29 23.44 4.69 10.76
CA SER A 29 24.67 5.37 11.18
C SER A 29 25.59 5.76 10.01
N LEU A 30 25.46 5.07 8.87
CA LEU A 30 26.32 5.27 7.70
C LEU A 30 25.69 6.18 6.63
N ILE A 31 24.37 6.20 6.55
CA ILE A 31 23.65 6.89 5.48
C ILE A 31 23.24 8.29 5.92
N HIS A 32 23.83 9.28 5.25
CA HIS A 32 23.43 10.67 5.36
C HIS A 32 23.14 11.25 3.97
N PHE A 33 21.94 11.78 3.80
CA PHE A 33 21.55 12.42 2.55
C PHE A 33 21.96 13.89 2.53
N ARG A 34 22.36 14.37 1.36
CA ARG A 34 22.66 15.80 1.15
C ARG A 34 21.43 16.68 1.13
N LYS A 35 20.26 16.10 0.81
CA LYS A 35 18.98 16.79 0.77
C LYS A 35 18.20 16.43 2.02
N ASP A 36 17.74 17.45 2.74
CA ASP A 36 16.95 17.28 3.97
C ASP A 36 15.68 16.48 3.71
N ASP A 37 15.04 16.67 2.55
CA ASP A 37 13.86 15.89 2.14
C ASP A 37 14.13 14.38 2.10
N SER A 38 15.26 13.98 1.50
CA SER A 38 15.63 12.56 1.39
C SER A 38 15.99 11.96 2.75
N GLN A 39 16.66 12.76 3.62
CA GLN A 39 16.96 12.34 4.99
C GLN A 39 15.67 12.14 5.79
N PHE A 40 14.73 13.09 5.70
CA PHE A 40 13.44 13.01 6.35
C PHE A 40 12.69 11.72 5.97
N TRP A 41 12.62 11.42 4.67
CA TRP A 41 11.95 10.22 4.20
C TRP A 41 12.65 8.94 4.67
N TRP A 42 13.98 8.90 4.65
CA TRP A 42 14.74 7.77 5.19
C TRP A 42 14.47 7.56 6.68
N ASP A 43 14.54 8.60 7.49
CA ASP A 43 14.33 8.53 8.94
C ASP A 43 12.95 8.00 9.29
N ARG A 44 11.91 8.41 8.53
CA ARG A 44 10.52 8.03 8.77
C ARG A 44 10.18 6.66 8.20
N THR A 45 10.36 6.51 6.89
CA THR A 45 9.86 5.34 6.15
C THR A 45 10.87 4.21 6.09
N GLY A 46 12.18 4.51 6.11
CA GLY A 46 13.24 3.51 6.24
C GLY A 46 13.16 2.77 7.57
N SER A 47 12.91 3.49 8.68
CA SER A 47 12.73 2.88 10.00
C SER A 47 11.50 1.96 10.05
N MET A 48 10.40 2.39 9.43
CA MET A 48 9.19 1.56 9.30
C MET A 48 9.49 0.29 8.49
N PHE A 49 10.17 0.43 7.35
CA PHE A 49 10.55 -0.68 6.50
C PHE A 49 11.43 -1.70 7.24
N ALA A 50 12.42 -1.23 8.00
CA ALA A 50 13.29 -2.09 8.80
C ALA A 50 12.52 -2.94 9.81
N LYS A 51 11.58 -2.32 10.55
CA LYS A 51 10.73 -3.03 11.52
C LYS A 51 9.87 -4.10 10.86
N LEU A 52 9.37 -3.84 9.65
CA LEU A 52 8.62 -4.83 8.88
C LEU A 52 9.51 -6.00 8.44
N LEU A 53 10.72 -5.74 7.93
CA LEU A 53 11.65 -6.80 7.53
C LEU A 53 12.04 -7.67 8.73
N GLN A 54 12.35 -7.05 9.87
CA GLN A 54 12.68 -7.74 11.10
C GLN A 54 11.53 -8.63 11.56
N GLY A 55 10.31 -8.07 11.68
CA GLY A 55 9.13 -8.83 12.08
C GLY A 55 8.80 -9.96 11.09
N ALA A 56 9.06 -9.78 9.80
CA ALA A 56 8.78 -10.77 8.77
C ALA A 56 9.81 -11.91 8.69
N GLY A 57 10.83 -11.89 9.57
CA GLY A 57 11.85 -12.94 9.64
C GLY A 57 12.82 -12.92 8.46
N TYR A 58 13.17 -11.73 7.95
CA TYR A 58 14.28 -11.56 7.00
C TYR A 58 15.61 -11.69 7.76
N SER A 59 16.55 -12.44 7.20
CA SER A 59 17.92 -12.56 7.74
C SER A 59 18.64 -11.21 7.71
N ALA A 60 19.67 -11.05 8.54
CA ALA A 60 20.46 -9.81 8.56
C ALA A 60 21.01 -9.44 7.17
N ALA A 61 21.48 -10.41 6.39
CA ALA A 61 21.98 -10.19 5.04
C ALA A 61 20.89 -9.69 4.08
N GLU A 62 19.68 -10.24 4.18
CA GLU A 62 18.53 -9.74 3.41
C GLU A 62 18.14 -8.32 3.88
N GLN A 63 18.09 -8.07 5.18
CA GLN A 63 17.79 -6.73 5.72
C GLN A 63 18.78 -5.67 5.23
N TYR A 64 20.09 -5.93 5.29
CA TYR A 64 21.10 -5.03 4.75
C TYR A 64 20.89 -4.75 3.26
N ARG A 65 20.69 -5.80 2.45
CA ARG A 65 20.46 -5.67 1.00
C ARG A 65 19.27 -4.75 0.71
N GLU A 66 18.14 -5.01 1.36
CA GLU A 66 16.92 -4.25 1.12
C GLU A 66 17.00 -2.82 1.66
N LEU A 67 17.60 -2.60 2.83
CA LEU A 67 17.77 -1.26 3.40
C LEU A 67 18.71 -0.39 2.56
N PHE A 68 19.82 -0.94 2.05
CA PHE A 68 20.70 -0.21 1.14
C PHE A 68 20.00 0.12 -0.18
N PHE A 69 19.22 -0.81 -0.74
CA PHE A 69 18.42 -0.52 -1.93
C PHE A 69 17.43 0.61 -1.66
N TYR A 70 16.68 0.52 -0.56
CA TYR A 70 15.68 1.51 -0.18
C TYR A 70 16.29 2.90 0.00
N ALA A 71 17.41 2.99 0.71
CA ALA A 71 18.10 4.25 0.93
C ALA A 71 18.62 4.86 -0.38
N MET A 72 19.20 4.05 -1.27
CA MET A 72 19.84 4.56 -2.48
C MET A 72 18.85 4.86 -3.61
N PHE A 73 17.76 4.10 -3.69
CA PHE A 73 16.85 4.13 -4.84
C PHE A 73 15.43 4.55 -4.50
N VAL A 74 14.97 4.51 -3.25
CA VAL A 74 13.56 4.82 -2.93
C VAL A 74 13.42 6.12 -2.17
N ALA A 75 14.06 6.25 -1.00
CA ALA A 75 13.93 7.43 -0.14
C ALA A 75 14.20 8.77 -0.87
N PRO A 76 15.19 8.89 -1.79
CA PRO A 76 15.43 10.13 -2.52
C PRO A 76 14.34 10.54 -3.51
N GLU A 77 13.46 9.60 -3.86
CA GLU A 77 12.45 9.76 -4.91
C GLU A 77 11.07 10.09 -4.33
N LEU A 78 10.91 10.11 -3.00
CA LEU A 78 9.62 10.39 -2.34
C LEU A 78 9.26 11.88 -2.31
N GLY A 79 10.00 12.72 -3.05
CA GLY A 79 9.70 14.14 -3.21
C GLY A 79 10.00 15.00 -1.97
N PRO A 80 9.47 16.23 -1.92
CA PRO A 80 9.65 17.11 -0.76
C PRO A 80 9.03 16.54 0.52
N ALA A 81 9.70 16.78 1.64
CA ALA A 81 9.14 16.53 2.97
C ALA A 81 7.93 17.45 3.22
N PRO A 82 7.11 17.20 4.27
CA PRO A 82 6.03 18.10 4.64
C PRO A 82 6.50 19.53 4.90
N ASP A 83 5.63 20.52 4.67
CA ASP A 83 5.93 21.91 5.02
C ASP A 83 6.00 22.12 6.56
N SER A 84 6.25 23.35 7.01
CA SER A 84 6.34 23.66 8.45
C SER A 84 5.04 23.44 9.23
N ASN A 85 3.92 23.19 8.55
CA ASN A 85 2.62 22.87 9.13
C ASN A 85 2.23 21.39 8.94
N GLY A 86 3.13 20.56 8.37
CA GLY A 86 2.88 19.15 8.09
C GLY A 86 2.07 18.90 6.82
N ASN A 87 1.87 19.91 5.96
CA ASN A 87 1.11 19.75 4.73
C ASN A 87 1.97 19.18 3.59
N VAL A 88 1.27 18.51 2.67
CA VAL A 88 1.84 18.07 1.39
C VAL A 88 2.30 19.28 0.58
N GLN A 89 3.46 19.15 -0.07
CA GLN A 89 4.00 20.20 -0.92
C GLN A 89 3.88 19.82 -2.40
N ARG A 90 3.20 20.67 -3.17
CA ARG A 90 3.10 20.66 -4.65
C ARG A 90 2.35 19.47 -5.26
N TRP A 91 2.68 18.23 -4.88
CA TRP A 91 2.12 17.01 -5.45
C TRP A 91 1.47 16.12 -4.39
N GLU A 92 0.17 15.91 -4.55
CA GLU A 92 -0.62 15.02 -3.69
C GLU A 92 -0.65 13.62 -4.31
N SER A 93 0.20 12.73 -3.81
CA SER A 93 0.26 11.36 -4.32
C SER A 93 -1.05 10.61 -4.07
N PRO A 94 -1.61 9.90 -5.06
CA PRO A 94 -2.78 9.04 -4.87
C PRO A 94 -2.49 7.72 -4.14
N THR A 95 -1.22 7.44 -3.82
CA THR A 95 -0.78 6.15 -3.30
C THR A 95 -1.54 5.77 -2.02
N THR A 96 -1.65 6.71 -1.08
CA THR A 96 -2.28 6.48 0.23
C THR A 96 -3.35 7.53 0.54
N PRO A 97 -4.24 7.29 1.53
CA PRO A 97 -5.28 8.25 1.91
C PRO A 97 -4.78 9.63 2.36
N ASP A 98 -3.61 9.72 3.01
CA ASP A 98 -3.04 10.99 3.48
C ASP A 98 -2.01 11.59 2.51
N CYS A 99 -1.97 11.06 1.28
CA CYS A 99 -1.02 11.42 0.23
C CYS A 99 0.45 11.07 0.51
N THR A 100 0.76 10.27 1.54
CA THR A 100 2.09 9.67 1.70
C THR A 100 2.44 8.90 0.41
N PRO A 101 3.58 9.21 -0.25
CA PRO A 101 3.90 8.68 -1.58
C PRO A 101 4.43 7.25 -1.56
N ILE A 102 4.26 6.53 -0.45
CA ILE A 102 4.66 5.14 -0.28
C ILE A 102 3.73 4.42 0.68
N ASP A 103 3.43 3.16 0.36
CA ASP A 103 2.80 2.20 1.25
C ASP A 103 3.60 0.90 1.33
N PHE A 104 3.43 0.19 2.44
CA PHE A 104 4.04 -1.12 2.66
C PHE A 104 2.97 -2.20 2.68
N SER A 105 3.32 -3.42 2.30
CA SER A 105 2.41 -4.56 2.45
C SER A 105 3.09 -5.72 3.14
N TRP A 106 2.30 -6.48 3.89
CA TRP A 106 2.71 -7.70 4.56
C TRP A 106 1.82 -8.85 4.11
N GLU A 107 2.42 -9.79 3.40
CA GLU A 107 1.74 -11.03 3.04
C GLU A 107 2.05 -12.13 4.05
N PHE A 108 0.99 -12.70 4.61
CA PHE A 108 1.06 -13.83 5.54
C PHE A 108 1.36 -15.11 4.76
N GLY A 109 2.52 -15.71 5.00
CA GLY A 109 2.90 -17.01 4.47
C GLY A 109 2.70 -18.15 5.47
N SER A 110 3.14 -19.36 5.09
CA SER A 110 3.10 -20.54 5.97
C SER A 110 4.29 -20.56 6.93
N GLY A 111 4.04 -20.81 8.21
CA GLY A 111 5.07 -20.72 9.27
C GLY A 111 5.55 -19.28 9.47
N ASN A 112 6.73 -19.06 10.04
CA ASN A 112 7.28 -17.72 10.31
C ASN A 112 7.80 -16.97 9.05
N ASN A 113 7.25 -17.25 7.87
CA ASN A 113 7.65 -16.60 6.64
C ASN A 113 6.55 -15.64 6.20
N ALA A 114 6.86 -14.34 6.22
CA ALA A 114 6.06 -13.31 5.57
C ALA A 114 6.85 -12.68 4.43
N VAL A 115 6.13 -12.04 3.50
CA VAL A 115 6.73 -11.29 2.39
C VAL A 115 6.34 -9.83 2.55
N VAL A 116 7.35 -8.98 2.69
CA VAL A 116 7.19 -7.52 2.74
C VAL A 116 7.32 -6.97 1.32
N ARG A 117 6.50 -5.98 0.98
CA ARG A 117 6.62 -5.22 -0.27
C ARG A 117 6.41 -3.75 0.01
N TYR A 118 6.80 -2.90 -0.92
CA TYR A 118 6.35 -1.52 -0.92
C TYR A 118 5.94 -1.07 -2.32
N SER A 119 5.05 -0.10 -2.35
CA SER A 119 4.63 0.59 -3.56
C SER A 119 4.77 2.07 -3.31
N PHE A 120 5.36 2.80 -4.25
CA PHE A 120 5.65 4.21 -4.11
C PHE A 120 5.53 4.94 -5.43
N GLU A 121 5.33 6.24 -5.35
CA GLU A 121 5.36 7.13 -6.50
C GLU A 121 6.66 7.95 -6.46
N PRO A 122 7.57 7.78 -7.43
CA PRO A 122 8.64 8.73 -7.66
C PRO A 122 8.06 10.12 -7.93
N ILE A 123 8.50 11.15 -7.18
CA ILE A 123 8.04 12.53 -7.29
C ILE A 123 9.18 13.41 -7.77
N GLY A 124 8.98 14.03 -8.95
CA GLY A 124 9.96 14.89 -9.57
C GLY A 124 10.11 16.25 -8.85
N PRO A 125 11.24 16.96 -9.02
CA PRO A 125 11.44 18.28 -8.43
C PRO A 125 10.42 19.33 -8.92
N HIS A 126 9.79 19.08 -10.07
CA HIS A 126 8.82 19.96 -10.70
C HIS A 126 7.38 19.42 -10.66
N ALA A 127 7.15 18.28 -9.99
CA ALA A 127 5.83 17.68 -9.89
C ALA A 127 4.80 18.67 -9.32
N GLY A 128 3.64 18.76 -9.96
CA GLY A 128 2.56 19.69 -9.61
C GLY A 128 2.81 21.16 -10.00
N THR A 129 3.97 21.48 -10.59
CA THR A 129 4.26 22.84 -11.10
C THR A 129 3.87 22.96 -12.58
N VAL A 130 3.95 24.17 -13.14
CA VAL A 130 3.72 24.39 -14.58
C VAL A 130 4.70 23.64 -15.49
N LEU A 131 5.86 23.22 -14.99
CA LEU A 131 6.86 22.48 -15.75
C LEU A 131 6.60 20.97 -15.78
N ASP A 132 5.87 20.45 -14.79
CA ASP A 132 5.46 19.04 -14.72
C ASP A 132 4.17 18.91 -13.89
N PRO A 133 3.02 19.32 -14.45
CA PRO A 133 1.77 19.39 -13.70
C PRO A 133 1.22 18.02 -13.30
N LEU A 134 1.70 16.93 -13.92
CA LEU A 134 1.17 15.57 -13.78
C LEU A 134 2.22 14.54 -13.32
N ASN A 135 3.38 15.01 -12.83
CA ASN A 135 4.48 14.16 -12.36
C ASN A 135 4.91 13.09 -13.41
N GLN A 136 5.00 13.49 -14.68
CA GLN A 136 5.09 12.55 -15.81
C GLN A 136 6.48 11.92 -15.94
N TYR A 137 7.53 12.59 -15.47
CA TYR A 137 8.90 12.24 -15.81
C TYR A 137 9.62 11.42 -14.73
N ALA A 138 9.19 11.51 -13.48
CA ALA A 138 9.94 10.99 -12.34
C ALA A 138 10.05 9.45 -12.39
N SER A 139 8.93 8.77 -12.63
CA SER A 139 8.90 7.30 -12.71
C SER A 139 9.74 6.76 -13.87
N ASP A 140 9.64 7.37 -15.06
CA ASP A 140 10.47 7.01 -16.22
C ASP A 140 11.97 7.14 -15.92
N ASN A 141 12.37 8.30 -15.37
CA ASN A 141 13.77 8.56 -15.05
C ASN A 141 14.31 7.56 -14.02
N TRP A 142 13.50 7.23 -13.01
CA TRP A 142 13.85 6.27 -11.99
C TRP A 142 14.00 4.84 -12.54
N ILE A 143 13.03 4.38 -13.33
CA ILE A 143 13.05 3.05 -13.96
C ILE A 143 14.27 2.92 -14.90
N LEU A 144 14.53 3.93 -15.73
CA LEU A 144 15.69 3.95 -16.61
C LEU A 144 17.01 3.92 -15.83
N ARG A 145 17.07 4.54 -14.65
CA ARG A 145 18.24 4.47 -13.76
C ARG A 145 18.45 3.05 -13.24
N LEU A 146 17.40 2.37 -12.78
CA LEU A 146 17.50 0.98 -12.32
C LEU A 146 17.93 0.03 -13.45
N GLN A 147 17.37 0.21 -14.65
CA GLN A 147 17.72 -0.60 -15.82
C GLN A 147 19.20 -0.43 -16.19
N LYS A 148 19.69 0.82 -16.28
CA LYS A 148 21.10 1.11 -16.61
C LYS A 148 22.08 0.53 -15.59
N GLN A 149 21.67 0.42 -14.33
CA GLN A 149 22.50 -0.09 -13.23
C GLN A 149 22.27 -1.58 -12.95
N ASN A 150 21.40 -2.26 -13.71
CA ASN A 150 21.03 -3.66 -13.51
C ASN A 150 20.57 -4.00 -12.08
N MET A 151 19.81 -3.09 -11.46
CA MET A 151 19.41 -3.22 -10.06
C MET A 151 18.21 -4.15 -9.84
N VAL A 152 17.45 -4.45 -10.91
CA VAL A 152 16.30 -5.37 -10.87
C VAL A 152 16.54 -6.49 -11.89
N PRO A 153 16.81 -7.72 -11.44
CA PRO A 153 16.99 -8.87 -12.32
C PRO A 153 15.75 -9.12 -13.19
N GLY A 154 15.97 -9.38 -14.49
CA GLY A 154 14.88 -9.70 -15.41
C GLY A 154 13.98 -8.51 -15.78
N LEU A 155 14.39 -7.27 -15.46
CA LEU A 155 13.65 -6.07 -15.81
C LEU A 155 13.50 -5.92 -17.33
N ASP A 156 12.25 -5.99 -17.79
CA ASP A 156 11.87 -5.77 -19.19
C ASP A 156 10.80 -4.67 -19.25
N LEU A 157 11.02 -3.71 -20.14
CA LEU A 157 10.19 -2.50 -20.28
C LEU A 157 9.29 -2.53 -21.52
N THR A 158 9.17 -3.67 -22.21
CA THR A 158 8.38 -3.79 -23.44
C THR A 158 6.91 -3.41 -23.19
N TRP A 159 6.28 -4.05 -22.20
CA TRP A 159 4.91 -3.71 -21.81
C TRP A 159 4.81 -2.37 -21.10
N TYR A 160 5.82 -1.99 -20.30
CA TYR A 160 5.87 -0.67 -19.67
C TYR A 160 5.74 0.44 -20.73
N ASN A 161 6.66 0.48 -21.70
CA ASN A 161 6.69 1.50 -22.74
C ASN A 161 5.41 1.50 -23.60
N TYR A 162 4.87 0.31 -23.91
CA TYR A 162 3.63 0.20 -24.68
C TYR A 162 2.43 0.77 -23.92
N PHE A 163 2.21 0.33 -22.67
CA PHE A 163 1.04 0.73 -21.91
C PHE A 163 1.12 2.17 -21.40
N THR A 164 2.29 2.68 -21.02
CA THR A 164 2.41 4.10 -20.63
C THR A 164 2.08 5.03 -21.79
N HIS A 165 2.57 4.73 -22.99
CA HIS A 165 2.25 5.50 -24.19
C HIS A 165 0.74 5.50 -24.50
N PHE A 166 0.06 4.36 -24.29
CA PHE A 166 -1.36 4.23 -24.60
C PHE A 166 -2.27 4.81 -23.50
N ILE A 167 -1.97 4.52 -22.23
CA ILE A 167 -2.84 4.78 -21.08
C ILE A 167 -2.65 6.19 -20.51
N LEU A 168 -1.47 6.79 -20.63
CA LEU A 168 -1.19 8.11 -20.08
C LEU A 168 -1.48 9.20 -21.12
N PRO A 169 -1.95 10.39 -20.70
CA PRO A 169 -2.20 11.51 -21.60
C PRO A 169 -0.91 11.94 -22.30
N GLN A 170 -1.01 12.27 -23.60
CA GLN A 170 0.15 12.65 -24.42
C GLN A 170 0.27 14.18 -24.60
N GLU A 171 -0.80 14.94 -24.37
CA GLU A 171 -0.79 16.40 -24.47
C GLU A 171 -0.47 17.07 -23.12
N GLU A 172 0.25 18.19 -23.17
CA GLU A 172 0.41 19.13 -22.06
C GLU A 172 -0.96 19.76 -21.72
N ARG A 173 -1.82 19.03 -21.02
CA ARG A 173 -3.08 19.59 -20.51
C ARG A 173 -2.75 20.65 -19.45
N LYS A 174 -2.93 21.91 -19.83
CA LYS A 174 -2.91 23.10 -18.97
C LYS A 174 -4.12 23.20 -18.01
N ARG A 175 -5.02 22.21 -17.97
CA ARG A 175 -6.22 22.27 -17.13
C ARG A 175 -5.88 21.84 -15.70
N THR A 176 -5.53 22.84 -14.90
CA THR A 176 -5.37 22.78 -13.46
C THR A 176 -6.69 22.42 -12.77
N THR A 177 -6.69 21.27 -12.09
CA THR A 177 -7.21 20.97 -10.74
C THR A 177 -8.57 21.46 -10.23
N GLY A 178 -9.29 22.41 -10.85
CA GLY A 178 -10.44 23.10 -10.24
C GLY A 178 -11.80 22.39 -10.27
N ASP A 179 -12.05 21.48 -11.23
CA ASP A 179 -13.39 20.88 -11.43
C ASP A 179 -13.47 19.38 -11.13
N PHE A 180 -12.38 18.77 -10.66
CA PHE A 180 -12.31 17.33 -10.44
C PHE A 180 -12.26 17.01 -8.96
N ILE A 181 -13.39 16.49 -8.48
CA ILE A 181 -13.64 16.08 -7.09
C ILE A 181 -12.58 15.07 -6.64
N GLU A 182 -11.96 15.43 -5.53
CA GLU A 182 -10.76 14.92 -4.89
C GLU A 182 -10.94 13.55 -4.19
N GLN A 183 -11.78 12.64 -4.69
CA GLN A 183 -12.16 11.46 -3.88
C GLN A 183 -12.06 10.09 -4.54
N THR A 184 -11.78 9.95 -5.85
CA THR A 184 -11.86 8.62 -6.48
C THR A 184 -10.77 8.20 -7.47
N THR A 185 -10.01 9.09 -8.10
CA THR A 185 -8.91 8.70 -9.02
C THR A 185 -7.82 9.78 -9.08
N PRO A 186 -6.51 9.45 -9.07
CA PRO A 186 -5.49 10.44 -9.41
C PRO A 186 -5.70 11.05 -10.80
N LYS A 187 -5.33 12.31 -10.93
CA LYS A 187 -5.26 13.07 -12.18
C LYS A 187 -4.11 12.58 -13.08
N GLY A 188 -3.77 11.30 -13.11
CA GLY A 188 -2.59 10.77 -13.81
C GLY A 188 -1.37 10.64 -12.90
N GLY A 189 -0.45 9.78 -13.32
CA GLY A 189 0.71 9.36 -12.54
C GLY A 189 1.02 7.88 -12.78
N VAL A 190 2.25 7.48 -12.45
CA VAL A 190 2.70 6.09 -12.49
C VAL A 190 3.18 5.74 -11.10
N ILE A 191 2.44 4.88 -10.40
CA ILE A 191 2.91 4.31 -9.14
C ILE A 191 3.73 3.07 -9.46
N VAL A 192 4.89 2.94 -8.84
CA VAL A 192 5.76 1.78 -8.98
C VAL A 192 5.63 0.92 -7.72
N ALA A 193 5.42 -0.38 -7.89
CA ALA A 193 5.62 -1.35 -6.82
C ALA A 193 6.93 -2.12 -7.01
N LEU A 194 7.62 -2.34 -5.89
CA LEU A 194 8.68 -3.32 -5.79
C LEU A 194 8.22 -4.44 -4.85
N ASP A 195 8.10 -5.63 -5.43
CA ASP A 195 7.92 -6.87 -4.70
C ASP A 195 9.28 -7.32 -4.21
N ILE A 196 9.45 -7.39 -2.88
CA ILE A 196 10.70 -7.84 -2.28
C ILE A 196 10.50 -9.26 -1.76
N GLU A 197 10.95 -10.22 -2.54
CA GLU A 197 10.96 -11.60 -2.10
C GLU A 197 12.36 -11.95 -1.55
N LYS A 198 12.43 -12.98 -0.71
CA LYS A 198 13.72 -13.52 -0.23
C LYS A 198 14.65 -13.89 -1.39
N THR A 199 14.06 -14.27 -2.51
CA THR A 199 14.71 -14.65 -3.79
C THR A 199 15.06 -13.48 -4.71
N GLY A 200 14.65 -12.25 -4.40
CA GLY A 200 14.98 -11.06 -5.20
C GLY A 200 13.79 -10.14 -5.45
N SER A 201 14.08 -8.95 -6.00
CA SER A 201 13.09 -7.91 -6.26
C SER A 201 12.44 -8.06 -7.64
N MET A 202 11.12 -7.86 -7.72
CA MET A 202 10.37 -7.75 -8.98
C MET A 202 9.68 -6.38 -9.05
N MET A 203 9.75 -5.73 -10.21
CA MET A 203 9.10 -4.44 -10.42
C MET A 203 7.75 -4.57 -11.11
N LYS A 204 6.80 -3.76 -10.65
CA LYS A 204 5.47 -3.60 -11.23
C LYS A 204 5.15 -2.11 -11.33
N THR A 205 4.28 -1.76 -12.25
CA THR A 205 3.79 -0.39 -12.38
C THR A 205 2.27 -0.36 -12.45
N TYR A 206 1.69 0.65 -11.84
CA TYR A 206 0.26 0.91 -11.81
C TYR A 206 -0.02 2.21 -12.56
N LEU A 207 -0.84 2.09 -13.60
CA LEU A 207 -1.20 3.15 -14.51
C LEU A 207 -2.66 3.55 -14.30
N TYR A 208 -2.93 4.85 -14.32
CA TYR A 208 -4.26 5.40 -14.12
C TYR A 208 -4.82 5.94 -15.45
N PRO A 209 -5.86 5.30 -16.02
CA PRO A 209 -6.40 5.67 -17.33
C PRO A 209 -7.28 6.93 -17.30
N GLY A 210 -7.60 7.48 -16.12
CA GLY A 210 -8.61 8.55 -15.95
C GLY A 210 -8.45 9.75 -16.89
N LEU A 211 -7.24 10.30 -16.98
CA LEU A 211 -7.00 11.45 -17.87
C LEU A 211 -7.09 11.09 -19.35
N LYS A 212 -6.62 9.89 -19.74
CA LYS A 212 -6.73 9.43 -21.13
C LYS A 212 -8.18 9.13 -21.50
N ALA A 213 -8.96 8.58 -20.56
CA ALA A 213 -10.39 8.35 -20.72
C ALA A 213 -11.13 9.66 -20.98
N GLU A 214 -10.81 10.70 -20.20
CA GLU A 214 -11.33 12.05 -20.42
C GLU A 214 -10.87 12.66 -21.75
N GLU A 215 -9.61 12.45 -22.16
CA GLU A 215 -9.07 12.86 -23.46
C GLU A 215 -9.83 12.26 -24.64
N LEU A 216 -10.17 10.97 -24.54
CA LEU A 216 -10.85 10.24 -25.60
C LEU A 216 -12.39 10.33 -25.51
N GLY A 217 -12.94 10.84 -24.41
CA GLY A 217 -14.39 10.87 -24.17
C GLY A 217 -15.00 9.48 -23.96
N VAL A 218 -14.23 8.54 -23.38
CA VAL A 218 -14.65 7.16 -23.12
C VAL A 218 -14.43 6.78 -21.64
N SER A 219 -14.82 5.58 -21.23
CA SER A 219 -14.59 5.12 -19.84
C SER A 219 -13.17 4.59 -19.62
N ASN A 220 -12.73 4.53 -18.36
CA ASN A 220 -11.46 3.91 -17.97
C ASN A 220 -11.33 2.46 -18.48
N LEU A 221 -12.42 1.69 -18.38
CA LEU A 221 -12.47 0.32 -18.88
C LEU A 221 -12.27 0.27 -20.40
N GLU A 222 -12.86 1.20 -21.13
CA GLU A 222 -12.73 1.25 -22.59
C GLU A 222 -11.30 1.60 -23.03
N VAL A 223 -10.63 2.53 -22.34
CA VAL A 223 -9.19 2.81 -22.57
C VAL A 223 -8.35 1.54 -22.38
N ILE A 224 -8.57 0.80 -21.28
CA ILE A 224 -7.84 -0.44 -21.00
C ILE A 224 -8.13 -1.51 -22.05
N LYS A 225 -9.39 -1.68 -22.49
CA LYS A 225 -9.75 -2.63 -23.54
C LYS A 225 -9.04 -2.33 -24.85
N GLN A 226 -9.02 -1.07 -25.27
CA GLN A 226 -8.35 -0.66 -26.49
C GLN A 226 -6.84 -0.92 -26.40
N ALA A 227 -6.23 -0.62 -25.25
CA ALA A 227 -4.81 -0.89 -25.01
C ALA A 227 -4.49 -2.39 -25.10
N ILE A 228 -5.28 -3.25 -24.47
CA ILE A 228 -5.05 -4.70 -24.47
C ILE A 228 -5.29 -5.31 -25.87
N ARG A 229 -6.36 -4.89 -26.56
CA ARG A 229 -6.69 -5.38 -27.92
C ARG A 229 -5.70 -4.89 -28.98
N GLY A 230 -4.97 -3.82 -28.70
CA GLY A 230 -3.89 -3.30 -29.55
C GLY A 230 -2.55 -4.04 -29.43
N LEU A 231 -2.42 -4.99 -28.50
CA LEU A 231 -1.19 -5.79 -28.36
C LEU A 231 -0.91 -6.62 -29.63
N PRO A 232 0.36 -7.02 -29.86
CA PRO A 232 0.70 -7.98 -30.92
C PRO A 232 -0.21 -9.21 -30.90
N SER A 233 -0.60 -9.71 -32.08
CA SER A 233 -1.67 -10.71 -32.21
C SER A 233 -1.42 -11.98 -31.40
N ASP A 234 -0.18 -12.44 -31.34
CA ASP A 234 0.27 -13.59 -30.54
C ASP A 234 0.12 -13.34 -29.04
N GLN A 235 0.58 -12.18 -28.56
CA GLN A 235 0.46 -11.77 -27.16
C GLN A 235 -1.01 -11.61 -26.76
N TYR A 236 -1.81 -10.87 -27.54
CA TYR A 236 -3.23 -10.68 -27.29
C TYR A 236 -3.99 -12.02 -27.20
N LYS A 237 -3.78 -12.92 -28.15
CA LYS A 237 -4.42 -14.25 -28.15
C LYS A 237 -3.99 -15.09 -26.94
N SER A 238 -2.74 -14.99 -26.52
CA SER A 238 -2.21 -15.74 -25.37
C SER A 238 -2.85 -15.36 -24.04
N LEU A 239 -3.39 -14.14 -23.91
CA LEU A 239 -4.02 -13.66 -22.67
C LEU A 239 -5.42 -14.25 -22.44
N ASN A 240 -6.11 -14.70 -23.50
CA ASN A 240 -7.50 -15.16 -23.44
C ASN A 240 -8.43 -14.21 -22.62
N VAL A 241 -8.32 -12.90 -22.88
CA VAL A 241 -8.82 -11.84 -21.99
C VAL A 241 -10.31 -11.50 -22.20
N GLU A 242 -10.90 -11.84 -23.34
CA GLU A 242 -12.26 -11.42 -23.71
C GLU A 242 -13.38 -11.86 -22.75
N PRO A 243 -13.37 -13.08 -22.16
CA PRO A 243 -14.36 -13.45 -21.15
C PRO A 243 -14.36 -12.51 -19.94
N LEU A 244 -13.17 -12.10 -19.48
CA LEU A 244 -13.02 -11.11 -18.43
C LEU A 244 -13.54 -9.74 -18.87
N LEU A 245 -13.15 -9.25 -20.07
CA LEU A 245 -13.59 -7.93 -20.54
C LEU A 245 -15.11 -7.85 -20.69
N HIS A 246 -15.75 -8.93 -21.15
CA HIS A 246 -17.20 -9.03 -21.22
C HIS A 246 -17.85 -9.04 -19.83
N TYR A 247 -17.27 -9.80 -18.88
CA TYR A 247 -17.74 -9.79 -17.50
C TYR A 247 -17.66 -8.38 -16.88
N LEU A 248 -16.56 -7.64 -17.11
CA LEU A 248 -16.39 -6.30 -16.58
C LEU A 248 -17.45 -5.31 -17.10
N ASP A 249 -17.88 -5.43 -18.36
CA ASP A 249 -19.02 -4.64 -18.87
C ASP A 249 -20.32 -4.97 -18.13
N MET A 250 -20.60 -6.27 -18.00
CA MET A 250 -21.80 -6.75 -17.31
C MET A 250 -21.81 -6.32 -15.84
N ALA A 251 -20.69 -6.45 -15.15
CA ALA A 251 -20.53 -6.05 -13.76
C ALA A 251 -20.55 -4.53 -13.56
N THR A 252 -20.11 -3.76 -14.56
CA THR A 252 -20.28 -2.29 -14.56
C THR A 252 -21.77 -1.94 -14.57
N ALA A 253 -22.57 -2.59 -15.42
CA ALA A 253 -24.01 -2.36 -15.47
C ALA A 253 -24.78 -2.91 -14.25
N LYS A 254 -24.37 -4.08 -13.73
CA LYS A 254 -25.05 -4.79 -12.63
C LYS A 254 -24.70 -4.24 -11.26
N TYR A 255 -23.42 -3.94 -11.02
CA TYR A 255 -22.88 -3.61 -9.70
C TYR A 255 -22.19 -2.24 -9.64
N GLY A 256 -22.25 -1.44 -10.71
CA GLY A 256 -21.58 -0.14 -10.73
C GLY A 256 -20.06 -0.24 -10.60
N PHE A 257 -19.45 -1.27 -11.19
CA PHE A 257 -17.99 -1.39 -11.21
C PHE A 257 -17.31 -0.14 -11.80
N GLU A 258 -16.46 0.48 -10.99
CA GLU A 258 -15.55 1.52 -11.42
C GLU A 258 -14.18 0.88 -11.69
N THR A 259 -13.67 1.03 -12.91
CA THR A 259 -12.30 0.60 -13.26
C THR A 259 -11.30 1.70 -12.94
N LEU A 260 -10.27 1.39 -12.16
CA LEU A 260 -9.39 2.38 -11.54
C LEU A 260 -7.96 2.35 -12.06
N ILE A 261 -7.36 1.16 -12.12
CA ILE A 261 -5.92 0.97 -12.29
C ILE A 261 -5.67 -0.17 -13.26
N LEU A 262 -4.67 0.02 -14.13
CA LEU A 262 -4.01 -1.05 -14.87
C LEU A 262 -2.65 -1.32 -14.23
N GLY A 263 -2.48 -2.48 -13.61
CA GLY A 263 -1.19 -2.95 -13.10
C GLY A 263 -0.49 -3.83 -14.14
N ILE A 264 0.82 -3.67 -14.32
CA ILE A 264 1.64 -4.52 -15.18
C ILE A 264 2.91 -4.95 -14.44
N ASP A 265 3.31 -6.21 -14.63
CA ASP A 265 4.63 -6.67 -14.21
C ASP A 265 5.68 -6.23 -15.25
N CYS A 266 6.81 -5.67 -14.82
CA CYS A 266 7.91 -5.24 -15.70
C CYS A 266 8.87 -6.42 -15.98
N LEU A 267 8.30 -7.46 -16.59
CA LEU A 267 8.96 -8.69 -17.02
C LEU A 267 8.73 -8.91 -18.52
N ALA A 268 9.45 -9.86 -19.11
CA ALA A 268 9.22 -10.21 -20.50
C ALA A 268 7.74 -10.59 -20.71
N PRO A 269 7.10 -10.21 -21.84
CA PRO A 269 5.66 -10.39 -22.05
C PRO A 269 5.09 -11.79 -21.74
N GLN A 270 5.86 -12.85 -22.00
CA GLN A 270 5.46 -14.23 -21.71
C GLN A 270 5.44 -14.57 -20.20
N ASP A 271 6.19 -13.85 -19.38
CA ASP A 271 6.28 -14.03 -17.94
C ASP A 271 5.47 -12.99 -17.16
N ALA A 272 5.18 -11.85 -17.80
CA ALA A 272 4.44 -10.75 -17.24
C ALA A 272 2.93 -11.02 -17.12
N ARG A 273 2.27 -10.20 -16.30
CA ARG A 273 0.83 -10.24 -16.09
C ARG A 273 0.26 -8.82 -16.14
N ILE A 274 -0.98 -8.73 -16.59
CA ILE A 274 -1.80 -7.52 -16.54
C ILE A 274 -2.82 -7.70 -15.41
N LYS A 275 -3.05 -6.64 -14.63
CA LYS A 275 -4.02 -6.60 -13.53
C LYS A 275 -4.99 -5.46 -13.74
N ILE A 276 -6.28 -5.76 -13.80
CA ILE A 276 -7.34 -4.75 -13.95
C ILE A 276 -8.03 -4.59 -12.60
N TYR A 277 -7.90 -3.41 -11.99
CA TYR A 277 -8.47 -3.10 -10.68
C TYR A 277 -9.83 -2.44 -10.83
N VAL A 278 -10.82 -2.97 -10.13
CA VAL A 278 -12.18 -2.46 -10.10
C VAL A 278 -12.72 -2.41 -8.67
N ARG A 279 -13.73 -1.59 -8.43
CA ARG A 279 -14.49 -1.59 -7.17
C ARG A 279 -15.97 -1.34 -7.42
N GLY A 280 -16.81 -1.74 -6.49
CA GLY A 280 -18.24 -1.47 -6.51
C GLY A 280 -18.80 -1.30 -5.10
N PRO A 281 -19.94 -0.61 -4.92
CA PRO A 281 -20.50 -0.30 -3.61
C PRO A 281 -21.15 -1.50 -2.91
N HIS A 282 -21.10 -2.70 -3.47
CA HIS A 282 -21.80 -3.87 -2.92
C HIS A 282 -20.94 -4.62 -1.88
N THR A 283 -21.60 -5.20 -0.88
CA THR A 283 -20.94 -5.92 0.23
C THR A 283 -21.51 -7.32 0.48
N SER A 284 -22.50 -7.76 -0.30
CA SER A 284 -23.13 -9.07 -0.09
C SER A 284 -22.20 -10.22 -0.49
N LEU A 285 -22.43 -11.41 0.09
CA LEU A 285 -21.72 -12.63 -0.33
C LEU A 285 -22.04 -13.02 -1.78
N GLU A 286 -23.24 -12.70 -2.27
CA GLU A 286 -23.59 -12.92 -3.68
C GLU A 286 -22.68 -12.11 -4.59
N TYR A 287 -22.49 -10.82 -4.27
CA TYR A 287 -21.58 -9.95 -5.00
C TYR A 287 -20.13 -10.46 -4.98
N LEU A 288 -19.63 -10.87 -3.80
CA LEU A 288 -18.32 -11.50 -3.68
C LEU A 288 -18.19 -12.71 -4.61
N MET A 289 -19.16 -13.61 -4.60
CA MET A 289 -19.09 -14.85 -5.38
C MET A 289 -19.24 -14.59 -6.88
N ASP A 290 -20.10 -13.67 -7.29
CA ASP A 290 -20.25 -13.27 -8.69
C ASP A 290 -18.95 -12.67 -9.24
N ALA A 291 -18.35 -11.71 -8.51
CA ALA A 291 -17.07 -11.10 -8.86
C ALA A 291 -15.93 -12.12 -8.92
N LEU A 292 -15.82 -12.98 -7.92
CA LEU A 292 -14.77 -13.99 -7.85
C LEU A 292 -14.85 -15.01 -9.00
N THR A 293 -16.07 -15.36 -9.44
CA THR A 293 -16.31 -16.38 -10.46
C THR A 293 -16.50 -15.81 -11.87
N LEU A 294 -16.38 -14.49 -12.06
CA LEU A 294 -16.75 -13.82 -13.31
C LEU A 294 -18.18 -14.17 -13.76
N GLY A 295 -19.13 -14.14 -12.83
CA GLY A 295 -20.53 -14.54 -13.09
C GLY A 295 -20.68 -16.05 -13.37
N GLY A 296 -19.88 -16.88 -12.71
CA GLY A 296 -19.90 -18.35 -12.86
C GLY A 296 -19.05 -18.91 -14.01
N GLN A 297 -18.26 -18.10 -14.69
CA GLN A 297 -17.37 -18.55 -15.77
C GLN A 297 -16.09 -19.23 -15.26
N LEU A 298 -15.63 -18.90 -14.05
CA LEU A 298 -14.50 -19.56 -13.40
C LEU A 298 -15.00 -20.70 -12.53
N ASP A 299 -14.56 -21.91 -12.84
CA ASP A 299 -14.78 -23.08 -12.01
C ASP A 299 -13.84 -23.02 -10.79
N LEU A 300 -14.45 -22.90 -9.61
CA LEU A 300 -13.75 -22.90 -8.33
C LEU A 300 -13.96 -24.20 -7.54
N SER A 301 -14.53 -25.24 -8.18
CA SER A 301 -14.66 -26.57 -7.58
C SER A 301 -13.29 -27.10 -7.12
N GLY A 302 -13.26 -27.82 -6.00
CA GLY A 302 -12.01 -28.28 -5.38
C GLY A 302 -11.27 -27.23 -4.54
N ASN A 303 -11.85 -26.05 -4.31
CA ASN A 303 -11.33 -25.02 -3.40
C ASN A 303 -12.29 -24.73 -2.22
N GLU A 304 -13.08 -25.71 -1.79
CA GLU A 304 -14.17 -25.53 -0.83
C GLU A 304 -13.71 -24.91 0.50
N GLU A 305 -12.57 -25.36 1.03
CA GLU A 305 -11.96 -24.81 2.25
C GLU A 305 -11.53 -23.35 2.04
N ALA A 306 -10.81 -23.06 0.95
CA ALA A 306 -10.34 -21.71 0.65
C ALA A 306 -11.48 -20.74 0.34
N LEU A 307 -12.58 -21.21 -0.25
CA LEU A 307 -13.81 -20.44 -0.47
C LEU A 307 -14.52 -20.15 0.86
N THR A 308 -14.53 -21.10 1.78
CA THR A 308 -15.05 -20.89 3.14
C THR A 308 -14.21 -19.84 3.87
N ASP A 309 -12.89 -19.97 3.82
CA ASP A 309 -11.95 -18.99 4.38
C ASP A 309 -12.11 -17.59 3.77
N LEU A 310 -12.37 -17.49 2.47
CA LEU A 310 -12.62 -16.22 1.80
C LEU A 310 -13.92 -15.56 2.29
N LYS A 311 -15.01 -16.33 2.41
CA LYS A 311 -16.30 -15.82 2.91
C LYS A 311 -16.19 -15.37 4.36
N ASP A 312 -15.49 -16.13 5.19
CA ASP A 312 -15.24 -15.78 6.59
C ASP A 312 -14.37 -14.51 6.68
N PHE A 313 -13.37 -14.36 5.81
CA PHE A 313 -12.56 -13.15 5.73
C PHE A 313 -13.41 -11.93 5.35
N TRP A 314 -14.27 -12.08 4.35
CA TRP A 314 -15.19 -11.04 3.90
C TRP A 314 -16.13 -10.60 5.02
N GLN A 315 -16.76 -11.56 5.71
CA GLN A 315 -17.66 -11.29 6.84
C GLN A 315 -16.92 -10.67 8.02
N THR A 316 -15.68 -11.06 8.28
CA THR A 316 -14.86 -10.50 9.37
C THR A 316 -14.77 -8.98 9.30
N PHE A 317 -14.74 -8.41 8.08
CA PHE A 317 -14.64 -6.96 7.88
C PHE A 317 -15.97 -6.29 7.51
N LEU A 318 -16.93 -6.99 6.92
CA LEU A 318 -18.14 -6.39 6.34
C LEU A 318 -19.47 -6.84 6.96
N ALA A 319 -19.49 -7.70 7.98
CA ALA A 319 -20.74 -8.27 8.52
C ALA A 319 -21.78 -7.22 8.95
N ASP A 320 -21.34 -6.05 9.42
CA ASP A 320 -22.22 -4.98 9.89
C ASP A 320 -22.50 -3.90 8.81
N ALA A 321 -21.95 -4.07 7.59
CA ALA A 321 -22.13 -3.13 6.49
C ALA A 321 -23.49 -3.34 5.81
N PRO A 322 -24.13 -2.28 5.28
CA PRO A 322 -25.28 -2.44 4.41
C PRO A 322 -24.86 -3.14 3.11
N ASP A 323 -25.79 -3.88 2.48
CA ASP A 323 -25.56 -4.60 1.21
C ASP A 323 -25.05 -3.70 0.08
N ILE A 324 -25.42 -2.42 0.11
CA ILE A 324 -24.98 -1.37 -0.80
C ILE A 324 -24.51 -0.17 0.02
N LEU A 325 -23.27 0.24 -0.19
CA LEU A 325 -22.64 1.38 0.46
C LEU A 325 -23.09 2.69 -0.19
N PRO A 326 -23.21 3.78 0.59
CA PRO A 326 -23.46 5.11 0.04
C PRO A 326 -22.34 5.60 -0.90
N ASP A 327 -22.72 6.33 -1.96
CA ASP A 327 -21.82 6.84 -3.02
C ASP A 327 -20.63 7.68 -2.54
N ALA A 328 -20.72 8.29 -1.35
CA ALA A 328 -19.72 9.24 -0.84
C ALA A 328 -18.44 8.59 -0.27
N LEU A 329 -18.30 7.27 -0.33
CA LEU A 329 -17.27 6.59 0.46
C LEU A 329 -16.02 6.15 -0.32
N GLY A 330 -15.92 6.43 -1.64
CA GLY A 330 -14.69 6.27 -2.44
C GLY A 330 -13.92 4.97 -2.20
N ARG A 331 -12.89 5.00 -1.35
CA ARG A 331 -12.08 3.82 -0.97
C ARG A 331 -12.82 2.78 -0.13
N ALA A 332 -13.98 3.06 0.45
CA ALA A 332 -14.74 2.08 1.25
C ALA A 332 -15.32 0.94 0.41
N ASN A 333 -15.61 1.21 -0.87
CA ASN A 333 -16.14 0.21 -1.79
C ASN A 333 -15.19 -0.98 -1.89
N PRO A 334 -15.66 -2.21 -1.63
CA PRO A 334 -14.88 -3.42 -1.86
C PRO A 334 -14.40 -3.48 -3.30
N GLY A 335 -13.15 -3.88 -3.47
CA GLY A 335 -12.56 -3.98 -4.78
C GLY A 335 -11.97 -5.33 -5.09
N PHE A 336 -11.74 -5.51 -6.38
CA PHE A 336 -11.20 -6.70 -6.98
C PHE A 336 -10.11 -6.29 -7.96
N TYR A 337 -9.07 -7.11 -8.10
CA TYR A 337 -8.31 -7.07 -9.33
C TYR A 337 -8.28 -8.43 -10.00
N TYR A 338 -8.34 -8.40 -11.31
CA TYR A 338 -8.29 -9.58 -12.16
C TYR A 338 -6.93 -9.63 -12.84
N THR A 339 -6.25 -10.76 -12.69
CA THR A 339 -4.94 -11.00 -13.29
C THR A 339 -5.11 -11.84 -14.55
N VAL A 340 -4.52 -11.38 -15.65
CA VAL A 340 -4.37 -12.13 -16.90
C VAL A 340 -2.90 -12.23 -17.26
N GLY A 341 -2.49 -13.37 -17.80
CA GLY A 341 -1.12 -13.63 -18.19
C GLY A 341 -1.04 -14.72 -19.25
N TYR A 342 0.11 -14.81 -19.90
CA TYR A 342 0.32 -15.71 -21.03
C TYR A 342 -0.08 -17.16 -20.72
N GLY A 343 -1.13 -17.67 -21.39
CA GLY A 343 -1.61 -19.05 -21.26
C GLY A 343 -2.13 -19.43 -19.87
N LYS A 344 -2.35 -18.45 -18.98
CA LYS A 344 -2.81 -18.68 -17.60
C LYS A 344 -4.31 -18.38 -17.48
N PRO A 345 -5.05 -19.13 -16.64
CA PRO A 345 -6.42 -18.79 -16.34
C PRO A 345 -6.49 -17.44 -15.61
N VAL A 346 -7.61 -16.74 -15.78
CA VAL A 346 -7.89 -15.51 -15.04
C VAL A 346 -8.00 -15.83 -13.55
N SER A 347 -7.44 -14.96 -12.70
CA SER A 347 -7.59 -15.06 -11.25
C SER A 347 -7.98 -13.73 -10.63
N ALA A 348 -8.89 -13.76 -9.66
CA ALA A 348 -9.32 -12.60 -8.89
C ALA A 348 -8.62 -12.52 -7.52
N LYS A 349 -8.33 -11.29 -7.07
CA LYS A 349 -7.98 -10.95 -5.68
C LYS A 349 -8.96 -9.93 -5.15
N VAL A 350 -9.36 -10.08 -3.89
CA VAL A 350 -10.21 -9.12 -3.16
C VAL A 350 -9.34 -8.14 -2.38
N TYR A 351 -9.80 -6.89 -2.25
CA TYR A 351 -9.30 -5.92 -1.28
C TYR A 351 -10.44 -5.11 -0.64
N LEU A 352 -10.31 -4.84 0.65
CA LEU A 352 -11.25 -4.14 1.51
C LEU A 352 -10.52 -3.03 2.26
N SER A 353 -11.20 -1.94 2.60
CA SER A 353 -10.63 -0.82 3.37
C SER A 353 -11.12 -0.84 4.82
N PRO A 354 -10.36 -1.40 5.78
CA PRO A 354 -10.80 -1.51 7.17
C PRO A 354 -11.20 -0.18 7.80
N GLN A 355 -10.59 0.93 7.38
CA GLN A 355 -10.82 2.26 7.96
C GLN A 355 -12.29 2.73 7.98
N TYR A 356 -13.15 2.14 7.13
CA TYR A 356 -14.58 2.45 7.06
C TYR A 356 -15.48 1.51 7.84
N PHE A 357 -14.95 0.37 8.30
CA PHE A 357 -15.72 -0.70 8.94
C PHE A 357 -15.19 -1.06 10.33
N CYS A 358 -14.00 -0.58 10.68
CA CYS A 358 -13.33 -0.80 11.96
C CYS A 358 -13.25 0.49 12.75
N LYS A 359 -13.39 0.39 14.08
CA LYS A 359 -13.41 1.57 14.97
C LYS A 359 -12.04 2.26 15.06
N ASN A 360 -10.97 1.47 15.03
CA ASN A 360 -9.58 1.88 15.16
C ASN A 360 -8.68 0.73 14.67
N GLU A 361 -7.37 0.95 14.60
CA GLU A 361 -6.41 -0.07 14.18
C GLU A 361 -6.40 -1.29 15.10
N LYS A 362 -6.65 -1.11 16.40
CA LYS A 362 -6.76 -2.23 17.34
C LYS A 362 -7.91 -3.18 16.96
N ASP A 363 -9.06 -2.65 16.54
CA ASP A 363 -10.18 -3.46 16.03
C ASP A 363 -9.77 -4.23 14.76
N VAL A 364 -8.98 -3.61 13.86
CA VAL A 364 -8.42 -4.30 12.68
C VAL A 364 -7.55 -5.48 13.10
N LEU A 365 -6.62 -5.28 14.04
CA LEU A 365 -5.73 -6.33 14.55
C LEU A 365 -6.52 -7.44 15.25
N ASP A 366 -7.47 -7.09 16.12
CA ASP A 366 -8.31 -8.06 16.83
C ASP A 366 -9.17 -8.91 15.85
N ARG A 367 -9.64 -8.31 14.76
CA ARG A 367 -10.36 -9.02 13.67
C ARG A 367 -9.43 -9.94 12.90
N LEU A 368 -8.24 -9.49 12.51
CA LEU A 368 -7.22 -10.35 11.87
C LEU A 368 -6.85 -11.52 12.76
N ARG A 369 -6.58 -11.28 14.04
CA ARG A 369 -6.27 -12.33 15.02
C ARG A 369 -7.40 -13.34 15.16
N ARG A 370 -8.65 -12.88 15.25
CA ARG A 370 -9.83 -13.78 15.30
C ARG A 370 -9.97 -14.60 14.02
N TYR A 371 -9.72 -13.99 12.87
CA TYR A 371 -9.73 -14.68 11.59
C TYR A 371 -8.67 -15.80 11.58
N PHE A 372 -7.42 -15.47 11.88
CA PHE A 372 -6.31 -16.44 11.84
C PHE A 372 -6.36 -17.51 12.93
N SER A 373 -6.96 -17.25 14.10
CA SER A 373 -7.00 -18.21 15.23
C SER A 373 -7.71 -19.53 14.92
N THR A 374 -8.50 -19.55 13.86
CA THR A 374 -9.26 -20.72 13.39
C THR A 374 -8.65 -21.37 12.15
N ARG A 375 -7.48 -20.89 11.69
CA ARG A 375 -6.78 -21.38 10.51
C ARG A 375 -5.43 -22.00 10.87
N THR A 376 -4.94 -22.86 9.98
CA THR A 376 -3.68 -23.61 10.16
C THR A 376 -2.41 -22.74 10.08
N SER A 377 -2.55 -21.45 9.71
CA SER A 377 -1.50 -20.43 9.85
C SER A 377 -1.28 -20.10 11.33
N SER A 378 -0.14 -20.51 11.88
CA SER A 378 0.17 -20.44 13.31
C SER A 378 -0.02 -19.05 13.95
N SER A 379 -0.51 -19.02 15.20
CA SER A 379 -0.63 -17.83 16.05
C SER A 379 0.65 -16.98 16.15
N VAL A 380 1.82 -17.59 15.94
CA VAL A 380 3.11 -16.92 15.97
C VAL A 380 3.24 -15.84 14.88
N VAL A 381 2.69 -16.07 13.69
CA VAL A 381 2.80 -15.12 12.57
C VAL A 381 1.99 -13.86 12.85
N THR A 382 0.84 -13.99 13.50
CA THR A 382 0.03 -12.84 13.92
C THR A 382 0.71 -12.05 15.03
N ASP A 383 1.42 -12.72 15.95
CA ASP A 383 2.09 -12.03 17.05
C ASP A 383 3.27 -11.17 16.57
N ASP A 384 4.08 -11.68 15.63
CA ASP A 384 5.21 -10.92 15.10
C ASP A 384 4.76 -9.75 14.21
N TYR A 385 3.67 -9.94 13.46
CA TYR A 385 3.02 -8.86 12.72
C TYR A 385 2.49 -7.77 13.66
N GLU A 386 1.74 -8.14 14.69
CA GLU A 386 1.17 -7.19 15.65
C GLU A 386 2.27 -6.40 16.37
N LYS A 387 3.34 -7.05 16.82
CA LYS A 387 4.51 -6.38 17.42
C LYS A 387 5.15 -5.39 16.45
N ALA A 388 5.31 -5.77 15.17
CA ALA A 388 5.87 -4.87 14.17
C ALA A 388 4.99 -3.62 13.99
N VAL A 389 3.67 -3.79 13.88
CA VAL A 389 2.71 -2.69 13.77
C VAL A 389 2.72 -1.81 15.03
N GLU A 390 2.73 -2.40 16.23
CA GLU A 390 2.86 -1.68 17.50
C GLU A 390 4.15 -0.86 17.58
N ASN A 391 5.28 -1.41 17.13
CA ASN A 391 6.56 -0.72 17.10
C ASN A 391 6.61 0.43 16.08
N ILE A 392 5.81 0.39 15.02
CA ILE A 392 5.76 1.42 13.97
C ILE A 392 4.87 2.60 14.39
N TYR A 393 3.67 2.30 14.88
CA TYR A 393 2.62 3.30 15.12
C TYR A 393 2.47 3.68 16.59
N GLY A 394 2.87 2.80 17.51
CA GLY A 394 2.65 2.96 18.94
C GLY A 394 1.23 2.61 19.39
N THR A 395 1.12 2.00 20.57
CA THR A 395 -0.13 1.48 21.13
C THR A 395 -1.25 2.53 21.23
N GLU A 396 -0.91 3.77 21.61
CA GLU A 396 -1.92 4.83 21.75
C GLU A 396 -2.48 5.27 20.41
N ARG A 397 -1.68 5.31 19.34
CA ARG A 397 -2.22 5.58 18.00
C ARG A 397 -3.17 4.47 17.59
N LEU A 398 -2.79 3.21 17.80
CA LEU A 398 -3.59 2.06 17.37
C LEU A 398 -4.97 1.99 18.05
N LYS A 399 -5.10 2.48 19.29
CA LYS A 399 -6.38 2.54 20.01
C LYS A 399 -7.27 3.71 19.58
N ASN A 400 -6.67 4.82 19.15
CA ASN A 400 -7.38 6.09 18.98
C ASN A 400 -7.58 6.50 17.52
N HIS A 401 -6.87 5.87 16.58
CA HIS A 401 -6.91 6.19 15.16
C HIS A 401 -7.20 4.96 14.30
N CYS A 402 -7.61 5.22 13.07
CA CYS A 402 -7.81 4.23 12.01
C CYS A 402 -7.19 4.77 10.70
N GLY A 403 -7.00 3.90 9.70
CA GLY A 403 -6.40 4.24 8.40
C GLY A 403 -4.92 3.88 8.24
N SER A 404 -4.26 3.30 9.25
CA SER A 404 -2.93 2.71 9.06
C SER A 404 -3.04 1.46 8.21
N HIS A 405 -3.96 0.53 8.52
CA HIS A 405 -4.38 -0.52 7.58
C HIS A 405 -5.38 0.05 6.56
N TYR A 406 -4.87 0.71 5.51
CA TYR A 406 -5.74 1.32 4.51
C TYR A 406 -6.36 0.30 3.55
N TYR A 407 -5.71 -0.87 3.35
CA TYR A 407 -6.34 -2.05 2.74
C TYR A 407 -5.95 -3.35 3.46
N VAL A 408 -6.86 -4.32 3.39
CA VAL A 408 -6.58 -5.75 3.57
C VAL A 408 -7.08 -6.49 2.35
N GLY A 409 -6.42 -7.56 1.93
CA GLY A 409 -6.82 -8.28 0.74
C GLY A 409 -6.46 -9.74 0.76
N CYS A 410 -7.17 -10.52 -0.04
CA CYS A 410 -6.99 -11.96 -0.07
C CYS A 410 -7.28 -12.57 -1.45
N ALA A 411 -6.56 -13.64 -1.76
CA ALA A 411 -6.67 -14.35 -3.04
C ALA A 411 -6.59 -15.87 -2.83
N LEU A 412 -7.33 -16.61 -3.65
CA LEU A 412 -7.20 -18.07 -3.72
C LEU A 412 -5.84 -18.42 -4.33
N HIS A 413 -5.11 -19.31 -3.67
CA HIS A 413 -3.82 -19.80 -4.15
C HIS A 413 -3.57 -21.23 -3.69
N LYS A 414 -3.52 -22.16 -4.65
CA LYS A 414 -3.19 -23.58 -4.41
C LYS A 414 -4.04 -24.20 -3.28
N GLY A 415 -5.36 -23.98 -3.32
CA GLY A 415 -6.29 -24.53 -2.32
C GLY A 415 -6.25 -23.85 -0.96
N ARG A 416 -5.58 -22.69 -0.82
CA ARG A 416 -5.53 -21.89 0.42
C ARG A 416 -5.81 -20.42 0.13
N LEU A 417 -6.14 -19.67 1.17
CA LEU A 417 -6.25 -18.22 1.07
C LEU A 417 -4.90 -17.56 1.39
N ARG A 418 -4.40 -16.73 0.48
CA ARG A 418 -3.29 -15.80 0.75
C ARG A 418 -3.87 -14.49 1.25
N VAL A 419 -3.46 -14.05 2.43
CA VAL A 419 -3.90 -12.79 3.04
C VAL A 419 -2.75 -11.78 3.01
N VAL A 420 -3.06 -10.52 2.73
CA VAL A 420 -2.12 -9.41 2.66
C VAL A 420 -2.73 -8.19 3.35
N THR A 421 -1.95 -7.51 4.19
CA THR A 421 -2.29 -6.17 4.70
C THR A 421 -1.50 -5.11 3.94
N TYR A 422 -2.07 -3.92 3.82
CA TYR A 422 -1.43 -2.75 3.22
C TYR A 422 -1.47 -1.61 4.24
N LEU A 423 -0.30 -1.06 4.52
CA LEU A 423 0.00 -0.14 5.60
C LEU A 423 0.37 1.23 5.04
N ASN A 424 -0.40 2.24 5.42
CA ASN A 424 -0.07 3.64 5.21
C ASN A 424 0.84 4.10 6.36
N PRO A 425 2.05 4.62 6.10
CA PRO A 425 2.89 5.24 7.14
C PRO A 425 2.24 6.44 7.84
N GLN A 426 1.28 7.09 7.18
CA GLN A 426 0.54 8.27 7.64
C GLN A 426 1.46 9.45 7.95
N ILE A 427 2.46 9.71 7.09
CA ILE A 427 3.50 10.70 7.39
C ILE A 427 2.92 12.10 7.55
N PHE A 428 2.05 12.53 6.63
CA PHE A 428 1.53 13.89 6.67
C PHE A 428 0.58 14.10 7.86
N ASP A 429 -0.30 13.12 8.13
CA ASP A 429 -1.20 13.18 9.29
C ASP A 429 -0.41 13.22 10.61
N ARG A 430 0.62 12.36 10.74
CA ARG A 430 1.46 12.31 11.94
C ARG A 430 2.25 13.59 12.15
N GLU A 431 2.81 14.18 11.09
CA GLU A 431 3.56 15.44 11.23
C GLU A 431 2.64 16.61 11.61
N LYS A 432 1.42 16.69 11.06
CA LYS A 432 0.40 17.68 11.47
C LYS A 432 0.05 17.56 12.96
N GLU A 433 -0.14 16.33 13.44
CA GLU A 433 -0.41 16.05 14.86
C GLU A 433 0.78 16.47 15.74
N LEU A 434 2.01 16.06 15.37
CA LEU A 434 3.23 16.42 16.10
C LEU A 434 3.45 17.93 16.20
N ILE A 435 3.15 18.67 15.13
CA ILE A 435 3.27 20.13 15.12
C ILE A 435 2.20 20.77 16.02
N LYS A 436 0.95 20.28 15.98
CA LYS A 436 -0.10 20.72 16.90
C LYS A 436 0.28 20.50 18.35
N ASP A 437 0.80 19.33 18.69
CA ASP A 437 1.19 18.99 20.06
C ASP A 437 2.33 19.88 20.58
N LYS A 438 3.27 20.28 19.72
CA LYS A 438 4.34 21.24 20.08
C LYS A 438 3.83 22.66 20.29
N LEU A 439 2.74 23.05 19.61
CA LEU A 439 2.16 24.39 19.71
C LEU A 439 1.25 24.55 20.93
N ILE A 440 0.80 23.46 21.56
CA ILE A 440 0.09 23.48 22.83
C ILE A 440 1.16 23.48 23.95
N PRO A 441 1.36 24.58 24.70
CA PRO A 441 2.31 24.59 25.80
C PRO A 441 1.93 23.50 26.81
N SER A 442 2.91 22.75 27.33
CA SER A 442 2.71 21.71 28.33
C SER A 442 2.12 22.29 29.62
N ALA A 443 0.81 22.48 29.66
CA ALA A 443 0.07 22.85 30.85
C ALA A 443 -0.22 21.59 31.68
N ALA A 444 0.83 20.89 32.11
CA ALA A 444 0.75 19.86 33.13
C ALA A 444 2.15 19.46 33.56
N HIS A 445 2.73 20.15 34.54
CA HIS A 445 3.60 19.61 35.60
C HIS A 445 3.67 20.64 36.75
N SER A 446 2.51 21.00 37.29
CA SER A 446 2.39 21.56 38.64
C SER A 446 0.99 21.23 39.16
N GLY A 447 0.94 20.45 40.23
CA GLY A 447 -0.31 20.03 40.86
C GLY A 447 -1.20 21.23 41.24
N GLY A 448 -2.49 21.09 41.00
CA GLY A 448 -3.49 22.08 41.34
C GLY A 448 -4.84 21.71 40.75
N SER A 449 -5.74 21.27 41.63
CA SER A 449 -7.12 20.89 41.36
C SER A 449 -7.94 21.97 40.62
N SER A 450 -8.89 21.48 39.82
CA SER A 450 -10.21 22.08 39.54
C SER A 450 -10.35 23.04 38.34
N SER A 451 -11.30 22.66 37.48
CA SER A 451 -12.20 23.49 36.67
C SER A 451 -11.60 24.38 35.58
N TYR A 452 -11.47 23.83 34.37
CA TYR A 452 -11.43 24.59 33.11
C TYR A 452 -12.41 24.08 32.03
N TYR A 453 -13.22 23.07 32.34
CA TYR A 453 -14.23 22.52 31.41
C TYR A 453 -15.62 23.20 31.54
N ASP A 454 -15.90 23.89 32.63
CA ASP A 454 -17.21 24.54 32.85
C ASP A 454 -17.32 25.96 32.27
N THR A 455 -16.21 26.61 31.91
CA THR A 455 -16.23 28.01 31.45
C THR A 455 -16.37 28.15 29.92
N PHE A 456 -16.08 27.11 29.15
CA PHE A 456 -16.17 27.17 27.68
C PHE A 456 -17.58 26.87 27.14
N LEU A 457 -18.37 26.06 27.86
CA LEU A 457 -19.75 25.73 27.47
C LEU A 457 -20.77 26.83 27.82
N ALA A 458 -20.44 27.75 28.72
CA ALA A 458 -21.29 28.91 29.03
C ALA A 458 -21.25 30.03 27.96
N SER A 459 -20.18 30.09 27.15
CA SER A 459 -19.99 31.16 26.16
C SER A 459 -20.70 30.91 24.83
N ILE A 460 -21.05 29.66 24.51
CA ILE A 460 -21.71 29.28 23.25
C ILE A 460 -23.25 29.33 23.39
N GLY A 461 -23.79 29.26 24.61
CA GLY A 461 -25.23 29.37 24.88
C GLY A 461 -25.83 30.78 24.84
N ALA A 462 -25.00 31.84 24.82
CA ALA A 462 -25.45 33.23 24.90
C ALA A 462 -25.53 33.96 23.53
N ILE A 463 -24.95 33.40 22.47
CA ILE A 463 -24.95 34.03 21.13
C ILE A 463 -26.16 33.56 20.28
N GLY A 464 -26.78 32.43 20.60
CA GLY A 464 -27.94 31.87 19.89
C GLY A 464 -29.31 32.49 20.20
N ARG A 465 -29.41 33.50 21.08
CA ARG A 465 -30.71 34.09 21.50
C ARG A 465 -30.91 35.56 21.11
N ARG A 466 -30.27 36.02 20.03
CA ARG A 466 -30.44 37.40 19.52
C ARG A 466 -30.70 37.54 18.01
N ILE A 467 -31.05 36.46 17.29
CA ILE A 467 -31.40 36.51 15.85
C ILE A 467 -32.76 35.85 15.54
N LEU A 468 -33.67 35.74 16.53
CA LEU A 468 -35.10 35.50 16.26
C LEU A 468 -35.92 36.32 17.27
N GLY A 469 -36.30 37.52 16.83
CA GLY A 469 -37.20 38.47 17.48
C GLY A 469 -37.66 39.46 16.44
#